data_AF-A0A6J2T6F4-F1
#
_entry.id   AF-A0A6J2T6F4-F1
#
_cell.length_a   1.000
_cell.length_b   1.000
_cell.length_c   1.000
_cell.angle_alpha   90.00
_cell.angle_beta   90.00
_cell.angle_gamma   90.00
#
_symmetry.space_group_name_H-M   'P 1'
#
loop_
_entity.id
_entity.type
_entity.pdbx_description
1 polymer ?
#
loop_
_entity_poly.entity_id
_entity_poly.type
_entity_poly.pdbx_seq_one_letter_code
_entity_poly.pdbx_strand_id
1 'polypeptide(L)'
;MADSRERIRGPSRDGREFFTSPRQVLRRLMLLSEGRQYREAAGVVGRLGPSVLRSVMAELPIDLLLEHLPHSAYLLESFFTRLTTLNTTPKPEVPVESVVWHLVRLFANPHESGLKQRCSKLLQSLAQFEPSLRQAVRERRRNFDNAVQGLGVHGLTTDASGQLISLHVALKTELQRHVDTYKMAIHKLEELSMVTVNQDPAHSSHQRLLAINYGDIQQRLIDNKTLLTMLDKPALKQLITLVENLTQRVENDKEVLTCVGQVKRLDAQAHIEKRPAAGLLMNFSRGCEVVLHMMGPESVPPSPLIAPKGANANGGGSSCSDGYHSDDSASEDGSEMVSEYRNLYIENRADTLEALDSLPQLKQAQSLKGKILFSMIVLSFRLCHGMRERKVLEVRRTLNCALDSSCETTLALDRSVRQHLHETVNSFPLGEIERSVFNQVLSTLHEYPCLESCPPLTHFVSACVRLAWRMINQKAPYYLDTDFNLGFLRPEKHERHPQSDRRSDLIKAFLWPALMQNNRCMFKAVVAT
;
A
#
# COMPACT_ATOMS: atom_id res chain seq x y z
N MET A 1 -54.93 59.52 38.16
CA MET A 1 -54.59 58.28 38.86
C MET A 1 -53.78 57.40 37.91
N ALA A 2 -52.63 56.93 38.40
CA ALA A 2 -51.76 55.85 37.93
C ALA A 2 -51.67 55.54 36.43
N ASP A 3 -50.55 55.97 35.82
CA ASP A 3 -50.05 55.48 34.54
C ASP A 3 -48.85 54.55 34.83
N SER A 4 -49.05 53.24 34.68
CA SER A 4 -48.07 52.18 34.93
C SER A 4 -47.15 52.02 33.72
N ARG A 5 -46.01 52.71 33.74
CA ARG A 5 -44.87 52.41 32.85
C ARG A 5 -43.84 51.56 33.59
N GLU A 6 -43.90 50.25 33.37
CA GLU A 6 -42.83 49.32 33.67
C GLU A 6 -41.56 49.77 32.93
N ARG A 7 -40.55 50.21 33.70
CA ARG A 7 -39.23 50.50 33.17
C ARG A 7 -38.54 49.18 32.85
N ILE A 8 -38.34 48.94 31.55
CA ILE A 8 -37.40 47.97 31.02
C ILE A 8 -36.02 48.27 31.64
N ARG A 9 -35.58 47.43 32.58
CA ARG A 9 -34.22 47.45 33.10
C ARG A 9 -33.28 46.97 31.99
N GLY A 10 -32.36 47.84 31.56
CA GLY A 10 -31.21 47.43 30.74
C GLY A 10 -30.33 46.42 31.47
N PRO A 11 -29.50 45.65 30.74
CA PRO A 11 -28.71 44.57 31.33
C PRO A 11 -27.68 45.13 32.31
N SER A 12 -27.45 44.39 33.40
CA SER A 12 -26.56 44.78 34.48
C SER A 12 -25.10 44.75 34.05
N ARG A 13 -24.32 45.73 34.52
CA ARG A 13 -22.96 46.03 34.06
C ARG A 13 -21.85 45.26 34.82
N ASP A 14 -22.22 44.17 35.49
CA ASP A 14 -21.30 43.27 36.22
C ASP A 14 -21.32 41.87 35.59
N GLY A 15 -20.22 41.50 34.93
CA GLY A 15 -20.06 40.29 34.11
C GLY A 15 -19.98 38.96 34.87
N ARG A 16 -20.89 38.68 35.80
CA ARG A 16 -21.07 37.36 36.43
C ARG A 16 -22.55 36.95 36.46
N GLU A 17 -23.18 36.89 35.30
CA GLU A 17 -24.44 36.15 35.17
C GLU A 17 -24.13 34.65 35.17
N PHE A 18 -24.36 33.99 36.30
CA PHE A 18 -24.36 32.53 36.34
C PHE A 18 -25.58 32.04 35.56
N PHE A 19 -25.33 31.42 34.41
CA PHE A 19 -26.40 30.80 33.62
C PHE A 19 -26.95 29.59 34.37
N THR A 20 -28.07 29.76 35.08
CA THR A 20 -28.70 28.71 35.88
C THR A 20 -29.73 27.88 35.09
N SER A 21 -30.27 28.40 33.98
CA SER A 21 -31.30 27.73 33.17
C SER A 21 -30.74 27.17 31.85
N PRO A 22 -30.70 25.84 31.64
CA PRO A 22 -30.24 25.22 30.39
C PRO A 22 -30.98 25.69 29.14
N ARG A 23 -32.30 25.90 29.24
CA ARG A 23 -33.13 26.36 28.11
C ARG A 23 -32.79 27.77 27.64
N GLN A 24 -32.50 28.68 28.58
CA GLN A 24 -32.09 30.04 28.25
C GLN A 24 -30.71 30.06 27.58
N VAL A 25 -29.79 29.21 28.06
CA VAL A 25 -28.48 29.02 27.46
C VAL A 25 -28.59 28.45 26.04
N LEU A 26 -29.37 27.39 25.84
CA LEU A 26 -29.56 26.77 24.53
C LEU A 26 -30.13 27.78 23.53
N ARG A 27 -31.17 28.53 23.90
CA ARG A 27 -31.74 29.59 23.06
C ARG A 27 -30.71 30.66 22.69
N ARG A 28 -29.88 31.08 23.65
CA ARG A 28 -28.81 32.05 23.40
C ARG A 28 -27.74 31.49 22.46
N LEU A 29 -27.34 30.23 22.63
CA LEU A 29 -26.36 29.57 21.78
C LEU A 29 -26.87 29.39 20.36
N MET A 30 -28.15 29.03 20.18
CA MET A 30 -28.78 28.93 18.87
C MET A 30 -28.81 30.29 18.16
N LEU A 31 -29.25 31.36 18.84
CA LEU A 31 -29.26 32.72 18.28
C LEU A 31 -27.85 33.18 17.84
N LEU A 32 -26.82 32.92 18.67
CA LEU A 32 -25.44 33.25 18.33
C LEU A 32 -24.92 32.39 17.15
N SER A 33 -25.34 31.12 17.07
CA SER A 33 -24.96 30.20 15.99
C SER A 33 -25.61 30.58 14.66
N GLU A 34 -26.88 31.00 14.67
CA GLU A 34 -27.58 31.57 13.51
C GLU A 34 -26.88 32.84 13.00
N GLY A 35 -26.42 33.70 13.92
CA GLY A 35 -25.61 34.88 13.60
C GLY A 35 -24.16 34.60 13.22
N ARG A 36 -23.73 33.32 13.14
CA ARG A 36 -22.34 32.88 12.92
C ARG A 36 -21.32 33.43 13.94
N GLN A 37 -21.79 33.84 15.11
CA GLN A 37 -20.99 34.37 16.22
C GLN A 37 -20.43 33.24 17.11
N TYR A 38 -19.76 32.25 16.50
CA TYR A 38 -19.31 31.04 17.20
C TYR A 38 -18.28 31.29 18.31
N ARG A 39 -17.50 32.37 18.23
CA ARG A 39 -16.57 32.78 19.29
C ARG A 39 -17.29 33.28 20.54
N GLU A 40 -18.34 34.08 20.37
CA GLU A 40 -19.15 34.55 21.49
C GLU A 40 -19.93 33.40 22.12
N ALA A 41 -20.45 32.49 21.30
CA ALA A 41 -21.10 31.26 21.76
C ALA A 41 -20.14 30.41 22.60
N ALA A 42 -18.89 30.23 22.18
CA ALA A 42 -17.87 29.52 22.96
C ALA A 42 -17.58 30.21 24.31
N GLY A 43 -17.59 31.54 24.36
CA GLY A 43 -17.48 32.31 25.61
C GLY A 43 -18.63 32.05 26.59
N VAL A 44 -19.84 31.77 26.08
CA VAL A 44 -20.97 31.32 26.92
C VAL A 44 -20.70 29.93 27.47
N VAL A 45 -20.26 28.98 26.65
CA VAL A 45 -19.93 27.59 27.05
C VAL A 45 -18.86 27.55 28.14
N GLY A 46 -17.82 28.38 28.02
CA GLY A 46 -16.74 28.48 29.01
C GLY A 46 -17.19 28.86 30.43
N ARG A 47 -18.38 29.47 30.58
CA ARG A 47 -18.95 29.89 31.88
C ARG A 47 -20.00 28.92 32.44
N LEU A 48 -20.35 27.86 31.72
CA LEU A 48 -21.34 26.89 32.17
C LEU A 48 -20.78 25.97 33.24
N GLY A 49 -21.61 25.65 34.24
CA GLY A 49 -21.34 24.61 35.22
C GLY A 49 -21.59 23.20 34.67
N PRO A 50 -21.10 22.13 35.34
CA PRO A 50 -21.15 20.75 34.85
C PRO A 50 -22.56 20.23 34.53
N SER A 51 -23.55 20.58 35.36
CA SER A 51 -24.95 20.14 35.19
C SER A 51 -25.62 20.80 33.98
N VAL A 52 -25.48 22.12 33.88
CA VAL A 52 -26.06 22.92 32.78
C VAL A 52 -25.40 22.57 31.46
N LEU A 53 -24.07 22.38 31.45
CA LEU A 53 -23.32 21.97 30.25
C LEU A 53 -23.82 20.64 29.68
N ARG A 54 -24.08 19.65 30.55
CA ARG A 54 -24.62 18.34 30.13
C ARG A 54 -26.01 18.47 29.49
N SER A 55 -26.91 19.19 30.15
CA SER A 55 -28.28 19.40 29.65
C SER A 55 -28.29 20.16 28.32
N VAL A 56 -27.44 21.18 28.18
CA VAL A 56 -27.30 21.93 26.92
C VAL A 56 -26.75 21.05 25.81
N MET A 57 -25.72 20.24 26.09
CA MET A 57 -25.13 19.35 25.08
C MET A 57 -26.12 18.29 24.59
N ALA A 58 -26.95 17.73 25.46
CA ALA A 58 -27.95 16.72 25.09
C ALA A 58 -29.06 17.26 24.17
N GLU A 59 -29.40 18.55 24.28
CA GLU A 59 -30.43 19.20 23.47
C GLU A 59 -29.87 19.99 22.27
N LEU A 60 -28.54 20.01 22.08
CA LEU A 60 -27.90 20.81 21.04
C LEU A 60 -28.03 20.12 19.67
N PRO A 61 -28.53 20.81 18.62
CA PRO A 61 -28.54 20.28 17.26
C PRO A 61 -27.13 20.32 16.66
N ILE A 62 -26.34 19.28 16.93
CA ILE A 62 -24.94 19.18 16.48
C ILE A 62 -24.84 19.16 14.95
N ASP A 63 -25.80 18.55 14.25
CA ASP A 63 -25.80 18.48 12.78
C ASP A 63 -25.76 19.87 12.13
N LEU A 64 -26.50 20.84 12.69
CA LEU A 64 -26.47 22.23 12.23
C LEU A 64 -25.07 22.84 12.42
N LEU A 65 -24.38 22.51 13.51
CA LEU A 65 -23.00 22.98 13.73
C LEU A 65 -22.03 22.30 12.77
N LEU A 66 -22.25 21.04 12.39
CA LEU A 66 -21.42 20.33 11.41
C LEU A 66 -21.51 20.96 10.03
N GLU A 67 -22.71 21.34 9.58
CA GLU A 67 -22.91 22.02 8.28
C GLU A 67 -22.13 23.34 8.17
N HIS A 68 -21.89 24.02 9.30
CA HIS A 68 -21.15 25.27 9.35
C HIS A 68 -19.64 25.10 9.60
N LEU A 69 -19.12 23.87 9.66
CA LEU A 69 -17.68 23.65 9.72
C LEU A 69 -17.01 24.20 8.44
N PRO A 70 -15.83 24.83 8.56
CA PRO A 70 -14.97 24.90 9.74
C PRO A 70 -15.23 26.08 10.71
N HIS A 71 -16.22 26.93 10.46
CA HIS A 71 -16.45 28.17 11.25
C HIS A 71 -16.96 27.88 12.68
N SER A 72 -17.75 26.82 12.83
CA SER A 72 -18.26 26.32 14.12
C SER A 72 -17.22 25.56 14.95
N ALA A 73 -16.02 25.30 14.42
CA ALA A 73 -15.02 24.43 15.06
C ALA A 73 -14.62 24.91 16.46
N TYR A 74 -14.53 26.23 16.66
CA TYR A 74 -14.18 26.83 17.95
C TYR A 74 -15.26 26.63 19.03
N LEU A 75 -16.54 26.62 18.63
CA LEU A 75 -17.64 26.34 19.55
C LEU A 75 -17.62 24.87 19.98
N LEU A 76 -17.46 23.95 19.03
CA LEU A 76 -17.35 22.52 19.30
C LEU A 76 -16.12 22.20 20.17
N GLU A 77 -14.98 22.83 19.87
CA GLU A 77 -13.76 22.73 20.69
C GLU A 77 -14.05 23.11 22.15
N SER A 78 -14.68 24.27 22.36
CA SER A 78 -15.00 24.76 23.71
C SER A 78 -15.88 23.77 24.48
N PHE A 79 -16.85 23.15 23.81
CA PHE A 79 -17.68 22.12 24.40
C PHE A 79 -16.88 20.88 24.81
N PHE A 80 -16.11 20.28 23.89
CA PHE A 80 -15.36 19.07 24.19
C PHE A 80 -14.27 19.31 25.24
N THR A 81 -13.55 20.43 25.17
CA THR A 81 -12.58 20.81 26.21
C THR A 81 -13.24 21.00 27.57
N ARG A 82 -14.42 21.64 27.65
CA ARG A 82 -15.14 21.82 28.92
C ARG A 82 -15.69 20.51 29.47
N LEU A 83 -16.20 19.63 28.62
CA LEU A 83 -16.67 18.31 29.02
C LEU A 83 -15.54 17.45 29.59
N THR A 84 -14.36 17.45 28.95
CA THR A 84 -13.17 16.74 29.44
C THR A 84 -12.65 17.35 30.73
N THR A 85 -12.52 18.68 30.83
CA THR A 85 -11.95 19.34 32.03
C THR A 85 -12.85 19.25 33.26
N LEU A 86 -14.17 19.27 33.09
CA LEU A 86 -15.12 19.20 34.20
C LEU A 86 -15.47 17.75 34.61
N ASN A 87 -14.98 16.73 33.89
CA ASN A 87 -15.24 15.31 34.14
C ASN A 87 -16.71 15.04 34.50
N THR A 88 -17.64 15.50 33.66
CA THR A 88 -19.07 15.39 33.92
C THR A 88 -19.50 13.93 34.04
N THR A 89 -19.98 13.51 35.21
CA THR A 89 -20.57 12.19 35.44
C THR A 89 -22.10 12.29 35.52
N PRO A 90 -22.87 11.42 34.83
CA PRO A 90 -22.45 10.55 33.72
C PRO A 90 -22.03 11.36 32.48
N LYS A 91 -21.20 10.74 31.62
CA LYS A 91 -20.72 11.32 30.36
C LYS A 91 -21.92 11.51 29.42
N PRO A 92 -22.14 12.71 28.84
CA PRO A 92 -23.22 12.90 27.89
C PRO A 92 -22.97 12.06 26.63
N GLU A 93 -24.03 11.47 26.08
CA GLU A 93 -24.00 10.85 24.76
C GLU A 93 -23.88 11.96 23.71
N VAL A 94 -22.74 12.00 23.03
CA VAL A 94 -22.45 12.99 21.99
C VAL A 94 -22.05 12.23 20.73
N PRO A 95 -22.58 12.59 19.53
CA PRO A 95 -22.26 11.94 18.26
C PRO A 95 -20.85 12.29 17.76
N VAL A 96 -19.82 11.96 18.55
CA VAL A 96 -18.41 12.29 18.30
C VAL A 96 -17.88 11.66 17.01
N GLU A 97 -18.38 10.47 16.64
CA GLU A 97 -18.07 9.83 15.37
C GLU A 97 -18.53 10.68 14.19
N SER A 98 -19.77 11.19 14.24
CA SER A 98 -20.32 12.06 13.18
C SER A 98 -19.47 13.31 13.00
N VAL A 99 -18.99 13.92 14.10
CA VAL A 99 -18.10 15.09 14.05
C VAL A 99 -16.78 14.75 13.37
N VAL A 100 -16.14 13.65 13.77
CA VAL A 100 -14.86 13.22 13.20
C VAL A 100 -14.99 12.87 11.72
N TRP A 101 -16.05 12.15 11.32
CA TRP A 101 -16.25 11.77 9.93
C TRP A 101 -16.61 12.96 9.04
N HIS A 102 -17.30 13.97 9.58
CA HIS A 102 -17.51 15.24 8.86
C HIS A 102 -16.18 16.00 8.65
N LEU A 103 -15.28 15.99 9.63
CA LEU A 103 -13.93 16.54 9.47
C LEU A 103 -13.10 15.75 8.45
N VAL A 104 -13.16 14.41 8.47
CA VAL A 104 -12.53 13.57 7.43
C VAL A 104 -13.02 13.95 6.04
N ARG A 105 -14.34 14.13 5.86
CA ARG A 105 -14.93 14.57 4.59
C ARG A 105 -14.38 15.93 4.14
N LEU A 106 -14.29 16.90 5.05
CA LEU A 106 -13.74 18.24 4.76
C LEU A 106 -12.27 18.17 4.34
N PHE A 107 -11.47 17.30 4.97
CA PHE A 107 -10.06 17.11 4.62
C PHE A 107 -9.85 16.23 3.38
N ALA A 108 -10.82 15.40 2.99
CA ALA A 108 -10.76 14.60 1.77
C ALA A 108 -10.82 15.45 0.50
N ASN A 109 -11.55 16.58 0.53
CA ASN A 109 -11.59 17.57 -0.54
C ASN A 109 -11.40 18.99 0.04
N PRO A 110 -10.16 19.43 0.31
CA PRO A 110 -9.92 20.72 0.93
C PRO A 110 -10.19 21.85 -0.07
N HIS A 111 -11.35 22.50 0.04
CA HIS A 111 -11.73 23.66 -0.78
C HIS A 111 -11.25 25.00 -0.20
N GLU A 112 -10.96 25.06 1.11
CA GLU A 112 -10.61 26.30 1.81
C GLU A 112 -9.18 26.26 2.39
N SER A 113 -8.43 27.35 2.25
CA SER A 113 -7.14 27.55 2.92
C SER A 113 -7.31 27.67 4.44
N GLY A 114 -6.32 27.19 5.21
CA GLY A 114 -6.33 27.32 6.67
C GLY A 114 -7.27 26.36 7.42
N LEU A 115 -7.89 25.39 6.73
CA LEU A 115 -8.75 24.36 7.35
C LEU A 115 -8.05 23.62 8.50
N LYS A 116 -6.79 23.23 8.30
CA LYS A 116 -5.96 22.56 9.32
C LYS A 116 -5.83 23.38 10.59
N GLN A 117 -5.54 24.68 10.46
CA GLN A 117 -5.36 25.57 11.62
C GLN A 117 -6.66 25.74 12.41
N ARG A 118 -7.80 25.89 11.71
CA ARG A 118 -9.12 26.06 12.34
C ARG A 118 -9.63 24.81 13.06
N CYS A 119 -9.35 23.62 12.53
CA CYS A 119 -9.86 22.36 13.08
C CYS A 119 -8.88 21.61 14.01
N SER A 120 -7.61 22.05 14.11
CA SER A 120 -6.57 21.37 14.89
C SER A 120 -6.97 21.14 16.34
N LYS A 121 -7.40 22.20 17.02
CA LYS A 121 -7.71 22.15 18.45
C LYS A 121 -8.96 21.32 18.73
N LEU A 122 -9.96 21.41 17.85
CA LEU A 122 -11.14 20.55 17.90
C LEU A 122 -10.75 19.07 17.84
N LEU A 123 -9.90 18.67 16.89
CA LEU A 123 -9.45 17.28 16.77
C LEU A 123 -8.67 16.79 17.99
N GLN A 124 -7.83 17.63 18.58
CA GLN A 124 -7.14 17.33 19.84
C GLN A 124 -8.13 17.15 21.00
N SER A 125 -9.13 18.04 21.11
CA SER A 125 -10.18 17.94 22.14
C SER A 125 -11.03 16.68 21.99
N LEU A 126 -11.34 16.27 20.76
CA LEU A 126 -12.06 15.02 20.46
C LEU A 126 -11.23 13.78 20.82
N ALA A 127 -9.94 13.78 20.49
CA ALA A 127 -9.03 12.68 20.83
C ALA A 127 -8.89 12.49 22.35
N GLN A 128 -8.88 13.58 23.11
CA GLN A 128 -8.86 13.54 24.57
C GLN A 128 -10.21 13.10 25.15
N PHE A 129 -11.31 13.54 24.55
CA PHE A 129 -12.65 13.20 25.03
C PHE A 129 -13.00 11.73 24.78
N GLU A 130 -12.63 11.17 23.62
CA GLU A 130 -12.93 9.78 23.23
C GLU A 130 -11.74 9.14 22.49
N PRO A 131 -10.83 8.46 23.22
CA PRO A 131 -9.60 7.89 22.63
C PRO A 131 -9.85 6.79 21.58
N SER A 132 -10.96 6.06 21.69
CA SER A 132 -11.37 4.98 20.78
C SER A 132 -11.55 5.47 19.32
N LEU A 133 -11.90 6.75 19.13
CA LEU A 133 -12.06 7.37 17.80
C LEU A 133 -10.80 7.27 16.96
N ARG A 134 -9.62 7.38 17.58
CA ARG A 134 -8.35 7.29 16.86
C ARG A 134 -8.17 5.91 16.23
N GLN A 135 -8.56 4.86 16.93
CA GLN A 135 -8.51 3.49 16.42
C GLN A 135 -9.53 3.31 15.28
N ALA A 136 -10.76 3.77 15.46
CA ALA A 136 -11.80 3.69 14.43
C ALA A 136 -11.41 4.38 13.11
N VAL A 137 -10.81 5.59 13.20
CA VAL A 137 -10.31 6.31 12.01
C VAL A 137 -9.16 5.57 11.34
N ARG A 138 -8.25 4.99 12.12
CA ARG A 138 -7.10 4.20 11.62
C ARG A 138 -7.56 2.93 10.91
N GLU A 139 -8.50 2.20 11.50
CA GLU A 139 -9.06 0.99 10.90
C GLU A 139 -9.79 1.30 9.59
N ARG A 140 -10.62 2.35 9.57
CA ARG A 140 -11.28 2.78 8.33
C ARG A 140 -10.28 3.20 7.26
N ARG A 141 -9.23 3.95 7.61
CA ARG A 141 -8.17 4.31 6.67
C ARG A 141 -7.54 3.07 6.05
N ARG A 142 -7.17 2.09 6.87
CA ARG A 142 -6.62 0.81 6.41
C ARG A 142 -7.59 0.10 5.46
N ASN A 143 -8.89 0.10 5.74
CA ASN A 143 -9.88 -0.50 4.86
C ASN A 143 -9.94 0.20 3.48
N PHE A 144 -9.84 1.54 3.45
CA PHE A 144 -9.75 2.28 2.19
C PHE A 144 -8.46 1.95 1.42
N ASP A 145 -7.32 1.90 2.10
CA ASP A 145 -6.02 1.59 1.47
C ASP A 145 -6.00 0.16 0.93
N ASN A 146 -6.52 -0.82 1.69
CA ASN A 146 -6.64 -2.21 1.27
C ASN A 146 -7.56 -2.35 0.03
N ALA A 147 -8.72 -1.69 0.03
CA ALA A 147 -9.65 -1.74 -1.10
C ALA A 147 -9.03 -1.15 -2.37
N VAL A 148 -8.25 -0.06 -2.24
CA VAL A 148 -7.51 0.54 -3.36
C VAL A 148 -6.40 -0.38 -3.85
N GLN A 149 -5.65 -1.01 -2.94
CA GLN A 149 -4.64 -1.99 -3.29
C GLN A 149 -5.24 -3.19 -4.04
N GLY A 150 -6.39 -3.70 -3.58
CA GLY A 150 -7.15 -4.75 -4.25
C GLY A 150 -7.49 -4.38 -5.70
N LEU A 151 -7.91 -3.15 -5.98
CA LEU A 151 -8.15 -2.71 -7.36
C LEU A 151 -6.90 -2.77 -8.26
N GLY A 152 -5.71 -2.56 -7.69
CA GLY A 152 -4.44 -2.51 -8.43
C GLY A 152 -3.87 -3.87 -8.83
N VAL A 153 -4.18 -4.95 -8.09
CA VAL A 153 -3.53 -6.26 -8.26
C VAL A 153 -4.18 -7.14 -9.36
N HIS A 154 -5.42 -6.86 -9.78
CA HIS A 154 -6.23 -7.83 -10.55
C HIS A 154 -6.60 -7.43 -11.99
N GLY A 155 -5.91 -6.46 -12.58
CA GLY A 155 -6.17 -6.03 -13.96
C GLY A 155 -5.83 -7.11 -15.01
N LEU A 156 -4.76 -7.87 -14.77
CA LEU A 156 -4.18 -8.81 -15.74
C LEU A 156 -3.75 -10.11 -15.04
N THR A 157 -3.83 -11.22 -15.76
CA THR A 157 -3.33 -12.54 -15.36
C THR A 157 -2.40 -13.07 -16.46
N THR A 158 -1.49 -13.98 -16.12
CA THR A 158 -0.58 -14.58 -17.10
C THR A 158 -1.25 -15.72 -17.84
N ASP A 159 -1.19 -15.71 -19.16
CA ASP A 159 -1.55 -16.87 -19.96
C ASP A 159 -0.49 -17.99 -19.88
N ALA A 160 -0.75 -19.11 -20.55
CA ALA A 160 0.19 -20.25 -20.58
C ALA A 160 1.56 -19.92 -21.21
N SER A 161 1.68 -18.81 -21.92
CA SER A 161 2.94 -18.29 -22.48
C SER A 161 3.59 -17.20 -21.61
N GLY A 162 3.00 -16.86 -20.46
CA GLY A 162 3.49 -15.82 -19.55
C GLY A 162 3.15 -14.39 -19.98
N GLN A 163 2.31 -14.20 -21.01
CA GLN A 163 1.82 -12.87 -21.40
C GLN A 163 0.67 -12.41 -20.49
N LEU A 164 0.65 -11.13 -20.18
CA LEU A 164 -0.39 -10.52 -19.36
C LEU A 164 -1.66 -10.26 -20.19
N ILE A 165 -2.73 -10.97 -19.87
CA ILE A 165 -4.05 -10.86 -20.52
C ILE A 165 -5.14 -10.62 -19.47
N SER A 166 -6.32 -10.18 -19.91
CA SER A 166 -7.46 -10.06 -18.98
C SER A 166 -7.89 -11.44 -18.45
N LEU A 167 -8.33 -11.50 -17.19
CA LEU A 167 -8.79 -12.73 -16.54
C LEU A 167 -9.94 -13.41 -17.32
N HIS A 168 -10.85 -12.63 -17.90
CA HIS A 168 -11.97 -13.17 -18.69
C HIS A 168 -11.48 -13.87 -19.97
N VAL A 169 -10.49 -13.29 -20.65
CA VAL A 169 -9.90 -13.90 -21.85
C VAL A 169 -9.14 -15.18 -21.46
N ALA A 170 -8.40 -15.15 -20.35
CA ALA A 170 -7.70 -16.33 -19.84
C ALA A 170 -8.68 -17.47 -19.50
N LEU A 171 -9.73 -17.18 -18.74
CA LEU A 171 -10.77 -18.15 -18.38
C LEU A 171 -11.45 -18.74 -19.61
N LYS A 172 -11.85 -17.90 -20.57
CA LYS A 172 -12.47 -18.37 -21.81
C LYS A 172 -11.54 -19.31 -22.59
N THR A 173 -10.27 -18.92 -22.73
CA THR A 173 -9.28 -19.69 -23.49
C THR A 173 -9.02 -21.04 -22.82
N GLU A 174 -8.90 -21.05 -21.49
CA GLU A 174 -8.64 -22.27 -20.75
C GLU A 174 -9.85 -23.22 -20.72
N LEU A 175 -11.06 -22.70 -20.55
CA LEU A 175 -12.29 -23.50 -20.67
C LEU A 175 -12.43 -24.14 -22.05
N GLN A 176 -12.10 -23.41 -23.12
CA GLN A 176 -12.13 -23.96 -24.48
C GLN A 176 -11.13 -25.12 -24.63
N ARG A 177 -9.91 -24.97 -24.10
CA ARG A 177 -8.90 -26.04 -24.11
C ARG A 177 -9.35 -27.29 -23.34
N HIS A 178 -10.02 -27.11 -22.20
CA HIS A 178 -10.61 -28.22 -21.43
C HIS A 178 -11.64 -28.96 -22.28
N VAL A 179 -12.57 -28.22 -22.91
CA VAL A 179 -13.60 -28.80 -23.78
C VAL A 179 -12.96 -29.61 -24.90
N ASP A 180 -11.96 -29.07 -25.59
CA ASP A 180 -11.30 -29.75 -26.70
C ASP A 180 -10.54 -31.01 -26.23
N THR A 181 -9.87 -30.93 -25.09
CA THR A 181 -9.14 -32.07 -24.49
C THR A 181 -10.10 -33.17 -24.05
N TYR A 182 -11.21 -32.83 -23.40
CA TYR A 182 -12.22 -33.81 -22.99
C TYR A 182 -12.92 -34.45 -24.18
N LYS A 183 -13.21 -33.69 -25.25
CA LYS A 183 -13.74 -34.27 -26.49
C LYS A 183 -12.80 -35.30 -27.10
N MET A 184 -11.49 -35.00 -27.15
CA MET A 184 -10.49 -35.96 -27.64
C MET A 184 -10.40 -37.20 -26.75
N ALA A 185 -10.44 -37.04 -25.42
CA ALA A 185 -10.39 -38.16 -24.49
C ALA A 185 -11.64 -39.05 -24.59
N ILE A 186 -12.82 -38.44 -24.76
CA ILE A 186 -14.09 -39.16 -25.00
C ILE A 186 -14.01 -39.96 -26.30
N HIS A 187 -13.58 -39.36 -27.40
CA HIS A 187 -13.40 -40.08 -28.68
C HIS A 187 -12.45 -41.27 -28.52
N LYS A 188 -11.36 -41.12 -27.75
CA LYS A 188 -10.43 -42.23 -27.50
C LYS A 188 -11.05 -43.33 -26.63
N LEU A 189 -11.87 -42.97 -25.65
CA LEU A 189 -12.63 -43.95 -24.86
C LEU A 189 -13.65 -44.70 -25.73
N GLU A 190 -14.30 -44.01 -26.68
CA GLU A 190 -15.20 -44.64 -27.65
C GLU A 190 -14.46 -45.66 -28.52
N GLU A 191 -13.30 -45.31 -29.09
CA GLU A 191 -12.43 -46.25 -29.83
C GLU A 191 -12.05 -47.49 -29.00
N LEU A 192 -11.67 -47.29 -27.74
CA LEU A 192 -11.29 -48.37 -26.83
C LEU A 192 -12.50 -49.22 -26.39
N SER A 193 -13.69 -48.61 -26.32
CA SER A 193 -14.93 -49.30 -25.98
C SER A 193 -15.40 -50.25 -27.10
N MET A 194 -15.15 -49.92 -28.37
CA MET A 194 -15.51 -50.78 -29.50
C MET A 194 -14.80 -52.15 -29.45
N VAL A 195 -13.67 -52.24 -28.75
CA VAL A 195 -12.92 -53.49 -28.52
C VAL A 195 -13.58 -54.37 -27.44
N THR A 196 -14.46 -53.83 -26.59
CA THR A 196 -15.03 -54.51 -25.41
C THR A 196 -16.53 -54.83 -25.50
N VAL A 197 -17.22 -54.47 -26.59
CA VAL A 197 -18.69 -54.59 -26.74
C VAL A 197 -19.23 -56.03 -26.69
N ASN A 198 -18.41 -57.06 -26.89
CA ASN A 198 -18.86 -58.46 -26.83
C ASN A 198 -18.40 -59.14 -25.54
N GLN A 199 -19.15 -58.96 -24.45
CA GLN A 199 -19.44 -59.96 -23.39
C GLN A 199 -19.71 -59.32 -22.03
N ASP A 200 -20.63 -59.95 -21.28
CA ASP A 200 -20.93 -59.66 -19.88
C ASP A 200 -19.62 -59.66 -19.03
N PRO A 201 -19.25 -58.53 -18.40
CA PRO A 201 -17.99 -58.37 -17.67
C PRO A 201 -17.80 -59.35 -16.51
N ALA A 202 -18.90 -59.83 -15.92
CA ALA A 202 -18.88 -60.70 -14.75
C ALA A 202 -18.63 -62.18 -15.11
N HIS A 203 -19.19 -62.67 -16.22
CA HIS A 203 -19.11 -64.09 -16.61
C HIS A 203 -17.78 -64.47 -17.29
N SER A 204 -17.07 -63.50 -17.88
CA SER A 204 -15.84 -63.73 -18.65
C SER A 204 -14.54 -63.56 -17.84
N SER A 205 -14.60 -63.02 -16.63
CA SER A 205 -13.41 -62.48 -15.94
C SER A 205 -12.36 -63.55 -15.59
N HIS A 206 -12.75 -64.74 -15.11
CA HIS A 206 -11.79 -65.79 -14.71
C HIS A 206 -11.17 -66.50 -15.93
N GLN A 207 -11.98 -66.80 -16.95
CA GLN A 207 -11.49 -67.40 -18.21
C GLN A 207 -10.63 -66.41 -19.02
N ARG A 208 -11.00 -65.12 -19.03
CA ARG A 208 -10.23 -64.03 -19.64
C ARG A 208 -8.91 -63.79 -18.90
N LEU A 209 -8.89 -63.84 -17.57
CA LEU A 209 -7.65 -63.78 -16.75
C LEU A 209 -6.65 -64.89 -17.11
N LEU A 210 -7.14 -66.10 -17.39
CA LEU A 210 -6.31 -67.24 -17.77
C LEU A 210 -5.87 -67.21 -19.25
N ALA A 211 -6.55 -66.43 -20.09
CA ALA A 211 -6.27 -66.29 -21.53
C ALA A 211 -5.48 -65.04 -21.91
N ILE A 212 -5.31 -64.08 -20.99
CA ILE A 212 -4.52 -62.86 -21.21
C ILE A 212 -3.06 -63.24 -21.43
N ASN A 213 -2.54 -62.89 -22.60
CA ASN A 213 -1.14 -63.06 -22.93
C ASN A 213 -0.34 -61.77 -22.69
N TYR A 214 0.99 -61.86 -22.78
CA TYR A 214 1.88 -60.70 -22.61
C TYR A 214 1.54 -59.53 -23.55
N GLY A 215 1.17 -59.82 -24.80
CA GLY A 215 0.79 -58.81 -25.79
C GLY A 215 -0.48 -58.04 -25.39
N ASP A 216 -1.47 -58.73 -24.83
CA ASP A 216 -2.71 -58.10 -24.35
C ASP A 216 -2.45 -57.15 -23.18
N ILE A 217 -1.55 -57.54 -22.26
CA ILE A 217 -1.13 -56.70 -21.13
C ILE A 217 -0.39 -55.47 -21.65
N GLN A 218 0.51 -55.65 -22.61
CA GLN A 218 1.26 -54.56 -23.22
C GLN A 218 0.33 -53.56 -23.92
N GLN A 219 -0.66 -54.04 -24.69
CA GLN A 219 -1.62 -53.16 -25.36
C GLN A 219 -2.49 -52.41 -24.35
N ARG A 220 -3.01 -53.09 -23.31
CA ARG A 220 -3.78 -52.44 -22.25
C ARG A 220 -2.97 -51.37 -21.51
N LEU A 221 -1.68 -51.61 -21.27
CA LEU A 221 -0.79 -50.63 -20.67
C LEU A 221 -0.62 -49.41 -21.59
N ILE A 222 -0.43 -49.61 -22.90
CA ILE A 222 -0.32 -48.54 -23.89
C ILE A 222 -1.61 -47.70 -23.92
N ASP A 223 -2.77 -48.34 -23.97
CA ASP A 223 -4.07 -47.66 -24.04
C ASP A 223 -4.35 -46.84 -22.78
N ASN A 224 -4.14 -47.44 -21.60
CA ASN A 224 -4.29 -46.75 -20.31
C ASN A 224 -3.29 -45.61 -20.15
N LYS A 225 -2.04 -45.81 -20.59
CA LYS A 225 -1.01 -44.76 -20.51
C LYS A 225 -1.35 -43.61 -21.44
N THR A 226 -1.89 -43.90 -22.63
CA THR A 226 -2.33 -42.89 -23.59
C THR A 226 -3.47 -42.04 -23.03
N LEU A 227 -4.49 -42.67 -22.43
CA LEU A 227 -5.57 -41.95 -21.73
C LEU A 227 -5.06 -41.11 -20.56
N LEU A 228 -4.20 -41.68 -19.72
CA LEU A 228 -3.62 -40.97 -18.57
C LEU A 228 -2.83 -39.75 -19.02
N THR A 229 -2.00 -39.86 -20.07
CA THR A 229 -1.22 -38.75 -20.60
C THR A 229 -2.11 -37.65 -21.21
N MET A 230 -3.28 -37.98 -21.76
CA MET A 230 -4.23 -36.98 -22.24
C MET A 230 -4.92 -36.22 -21.10
N LEU A 231 -5.25 -36.91 -20.01
CA LEU A 231 -6.01 -36.35 -18.88
C LEU A 231 -5.15 -35.70 -17.80
N ASP A 232 -3.86 -36.04 -17.71
CA ASP A 232 -2.91 -35.42 -16.75
C ASP A 232 -2.09 -34.28 -17.39
N LYS A 233 -2.71 -33.50 -18.27
CA LYS A 233 -2.06 -32.34 -18.88
C LYS A 233 -1.98 -31.17 -17.90
N PRO A 234 -0.85 -30.44 -17.84
CA PRO A 234 -0.71 -29.24 -17.01
C PRO A 234 -1.77 -28.16 -17.31
N ALA A 235 -2.21 -28.05 -18.56
CA ALA A 235 -3.30 -27.14 -18.97
C ALA A 235 -4.58 -27.39 -18.16
N LEU A 236 -4.90 -28.66 -17.87
CA LEU A 236 -6.09 -29.00 -17.08
C LEU A 236 -6.00 -28.52 -15.62
N LYS A 237 -4.81 -28.16 -15.14
CA LYS A 237 -4.56 -27.66 -13.77
C LYS A 237 -4.64 -26.13 -13.66
N GLN A 238 -4.47 -25.39 -14.76
CA GLN A 238 -4.45 -23.91 -14.76
C GLN A 238 -5.81 -23.28 -14.42
N LEU A 239 -6.91 -23.97 -14.72
CA LEU A 239 -8.27 -23.48 -14.47
C LEU A 239 -8.52 -23.19 -12.98
N ILE A 240 -7.98 -24.01 -12.08
CA ILE A 240 -8.14 -23.83 -10.62
C ILE A 240 -7.59 -22.48 -10.18
N THR A 241 -6.37 -22.16 -10.59
CA THR A 241 -5.72 -20.88 -10.29
C THR A 241 -6.48 -19.69 -10.87
N LEU A 242 -7.07 -19.83 -12.07
CA LEU A 242 -7.89 -18.76 -12.66
C LEU A 242 -9.20 -18.55 -11.89
N VAL A 243 -9.80 -19.62 -11.35
CA VAL A 243 -10.99 -19.54 -10.49
C VAL A 243 -10.67 -18.92 -9.13
N GLU A 244 -9.53 -19.24 -8.53
CA GLU A 244 -9.04 -18.59 -7.31
C GLU A 244 -8.84 -17.09 -7.52
N ASN A 245 -8.21 -16.71 -8.63
CA ASN A 245 -8.04 -15.30 -9.02
C ASN A 245 -9.39 -14.57 -9.22
N LEU A 246 -10.37 -15.24 -9.83
CA LEU A 246 -11.72 -14.69 -10.00
C LEU A 246 -12.41 -14.51 -8.63
N THR A 247 -12.27 -15.49 -7.74
CA THR A 247 -12.84 -15.44 -6.39
C THR A 247 -12.26 -14.26 -5.61
N GLN A 248 -10.94 -14.09 -5.61
CA GLN A 248 -10.29 -12.96 -4.94
C GLN A 248 -10.75 -11.62 -5.54
N ARG A 249 -10.89 -11.53 -6.86
CA ARG A 249 -11.37 -10.31 -7.53
C ARG A 249 -12.79 -9.94 -7.11
N VAL A 250 -13.68 -10.92 -6.97
CA VAL A 250 -15.04 -10.71 -6.46
C VAL A 250 -15.02 -10.15 -5.04
N GLU A 251 -14.19 -10.70 -4.15
CA GLU A 251 -14.08 -10.20 -2.78
C GLU A 251 -13.54 -8.76 -2.74
N ASN A 252 -12.52 -8.44 -3.54
CA ASN A 252 -12.02 -7.07 -3.62
C ASN A 252 -13.07 -6.08 -4.15
N ASP A 253 -13.84 -6.47 -5.18
CA ASP A 253 -14.91 -5.62 -5.70
C ASP A 253 -15.99 -5.39 -4.62
N LYS A 254 -16.34 -6.40 -3.81
CA LYS A 254 -17.24 -6.25 -2.66
C LYS A 254 -16.69 -5.29 -1.60
N GLU A 255 -15.40 -5.39 -1.28
CA GLU A 255 -14.73 -4.49 -0.34
C GLU A 255 -14.76 -3.04 -0.82
N VAL A 256 -14.47 -2.81 -2.11
CA VAL A 256 -14.55 -1.50 -2.75
C VAL A 256 -15.97 -0.95 -2.68
N LEU A 257 -16.98 -1.74 -3.05
CA LEU A 257 -18.39 -1.32 -2.97
C LEU A 257 -18.81 -1.01 -1.53
N THR A 258 -18.32 -1.77 -0.56
CA THR A 258 -18.56 -1.54 0.87
C THR A 258 -17.96 -0.20 1.30
N CYS A 259 -16.72 0.09 0.92
CA CYS A 259 -16.03 1.34 1.22
C CYS A 259 -16.68 2.54 0.52
N VAL A 260 -17.03 2.43 -0.77
CA VAL A 260 -17.74 3.47 -1.51
C VAL A 260 -19.13 3.71 -0.92
N GLY A 261 -19.83 2.67 -0.48
CA GLY A 261 -21.10 2.78 0.23
C GLY A 261 -20.98 3.53 1.56
N GLN A 262 -19.88 3.34 2.29
CA GLN A 262 -19.56 4.11 3.49
C GLN A 262 -19.32 5.58 3.16
N VAL A 263 -18.55 5.86 2.11
CA VAL A 263 -18.33 7.24 1.62
C VAL A 263 -19.66 7.90 1.23
N LYS A 264 -20.53 7.20 0.50
CA LYS A 264 -21.86 7.71 0.10
C LYS A 264 -22.72 8.14 1.30
N ARG A 265 -22.64 7.40 2.41
CA ARG A 265 -23.35 7.73 3.66
C ARG A 265 -22.79 8.98 4.34
N LEU A 266 -21.49 9.22 4.23
CA LEU A 266 -20.83 10.39 4.81
C LEU A 266 -20.94 11.64 3.92
N ASP A 267 -20.96 11.44 2.61
CA ASP A 267 -21.02 12.49 1.61
C ASP A 267 -21.97 12.10 0.46
N ALA A 268 -23.22 12.53 0.58
CA ALA A 268 -24.23 12.33 -0.47
C ALA A 268 -23.85 13.03 -1.79
N GLN A 269 -22.97 14.04 -1.76
CA GLN A 269 -22.49 14.80 -2.91
C GLN A 269 -21.17 14.25 -3.49
N ALA A 270 -20.69 13.10 -3.01
CA ALA A 270 -19.43 12.50 -3.48
C ALA A 270 -19.41 12.10 -4.97
N HIS A 271 -20.54 12.19 -5.69
CA HIS A 271 -20.69 11.86 -7.11
C HIS A 271 -20.07 10.51 -7.50
N ILE A 272 -20.39 9.47 -6.73
CA ILE A 272 -19.79 8.14 -6.83
C ILE A 272 -19.90 7.49 -8.22
N GLU A 273 -20.88 7.89 -9.03
CA GLU A 273 -21.09 7.37 -10.39
C GLU A 273 -20.18 8.04 -11.43
N LYS A 274 -19.72 9.27 -11.18
CA LYS A 274 -18.91 10.06 -12.12
C LYS A 274 -17.41 10.04 -11.77
N ARG A 275 -17.06 9.71 -10.53
CA ARG A 275 -15.67 9.70 -10.05
C ARG A 275 -15.11 8.28 -10.02
N PRO A 276 -13.83 8.08 -10.39
CA PRO A 276 -13.16 6.80 -10.19
C PRO A 276 -13.15 6.38 -8.71
N ALA A 277 -13.57 5.15 -8.42
CA ALA A 277 -13.67 4.63 -7.05
C ALA A 277 -12.34 4.73 -6.29
N ALA A 278 -11.23 4.35 -6.93
CA ALA A 278 -9.90 4.44 -6.34
C ALA A 278 -9.54 5.87 -5.90
N GLY A 279 -9.77 6.87 -6.77
CA GLY A 279 -9.51 8.27 -6.43
C GLY A 279 -10.39 8.79 -5.30
N LEU A 280 -11.66 8.36 -5.26
CA LEU A 280 -12.56 8.69 -4.16
C LEU A 280 -12.08 8.12 -2.82
N LEU A 281 -11.70 6.84 -2.79
CA LEU A 281 -11.21 6.17 -1.58
C LEU A 281 -9.86 6.75 -1.12
N MET A 282 -8.95 7.05 -2.05
CA MET A 282 -7.66 7.70 -1.74
C MET A 282 -7.87 9.09 -1.10
N ASN A 283 -8.83 9.88 -1.59
CA ASN A 283 -9.14 11.19 -0.99
C ASN A 283 -9.63 11.03 0.46
N PHE A 284 -10.52 10.08 0.72
CA PHE A 284 -11.00 9.82 2.09
C PHE A 284 -9.92 9.22 2.99
N SER A 285 -9.05 8.34 2.47
CA SER A 285 -7.87 7.84 3.18
C SER A 285 -6.92 8.98 3.60
N ARG A 286 -6.66 9.92 2.68
CA ARG A 286 -5.90 11.15 2.97
C ARG A 286 -6.59 12.02 4.02
N GLY A 287 -7.93 12.13 3.98
CA GLY A 287 -8.71 12.81 5.00
C GLY A 287 -8.51 12.19 6.39
N CYS A 288 -8.57 10.86 6.48
CA CYS A 288 -8.28 10.13 7.72
C CYS A 288 -6.84 10.36 8.19
N GLU A 289 -5.86 10.35 7.29
CA GLU A 289 -4.46 10.61 7.62
C GLU A 289 -4.24 12.01 8.22
N VAL A 290 -4.83 13.04 7.60
CA VAL A 290 -4.78 14.40 8.14
C VAL A 290 -5.42 14.46 9.53
N VAL A 291 -6.58 13.84 9.72
CA VAL A 291 -7.24 13.79 11.03
C VAL A 291 -6.37 13.11 12.09
N LEU A 292 -5.81 11.94 11.79
CA LEU A 292 -4.95 11.17 12.69
C LEU A 292 -3.69 11.96 13.10
N HIS A 293 -3.09 12.67 12.15
CA HIS A 293 -1.93 13.51 12.41
C HIS A 293 -2.27 14.66 13.37
N MET A 294 -3.43 15.31 13.16
CA MET A 294 -3.86 16.46 13.97
C MET A 294 -4.37 16.08 15.36
N MET A 295 -4.82 14.83 15.56
CA MET A 295 -5.15 14.26 16.88
C MET A 295 -3.92 14.08 17.80
N GLY A 296 -2.69 14.27 17.28
CA GLY A 296 -1.44 14.21 18.06
C GLY A 296 -0.81 12.81 18.14
N PRO A 297 0.35 12.66 18.82
CA PRO A 297 0.98 11.36 19.07
C PRO A 297 0.16 10.54 20.09
N GLU A 298 0.21 9.21 20.01
CA GLU A 298 -0.44 8.34 21.01
C GLU A 298 0.16 8.59 22.39
N SER A 299 -0.68 8.94 23.37
CA SER A 299 -0.31 8.70 24.76
C SER A 299 -0.28 7.18 24.94
N VAL A 300 0.92 6.63 25.01
CA VAL A 300 1.16 5.23 25.36
C VAL A 300 0.40 4.94 26.66
N PRO A 301 -0.55 3.99 26.69
CA PRO A 301 -1.14 3.54 27.95
C PRO A 301 0.01 3.00 28.83
N PRO A 302 0.03 3.27 30.15
CA PRO A 302 1.02 2.64 31.00
C PRO A 302 0.79 1.13 30.97
N SER A 303 1.69 0.40 30.30
CA SER A 303 1.72 -1.07 30.38
C SER A 303 1.81 -1.48 31.85
N PRO A 304 1.05 -2.49 32.29
CA PRO A 304 1.10 -2.96 33.67
C PRO A 304 2.48 -3.54 33.97
N LEU A 305 3.06 -3.06 35.07
CA LEU A 305 4.31 -3.51 35.66
C LEU A 305 4.26 -5.03 35.90
N ILE A 306 5.04 -5.79 35.14
CA ILE A 306 5.41 -7.14 35.53
C ILE A 306 6.58 -7.00 36.52
N ALA A 307 6.28 -7.29 37.79
CA ALA A 307 7.30 -7.43 38.83
C ALA A 307 8.22 -8.63 38.52
N PRO A 308 9.54 -8.49 38.57
CA PRO A 308 10.42 -9.65 38.62
C PRO A 308 10.59 -10.08 40.09
N LYS A 309 10.17 -11.31 40.39
CA LYS A 309 10.66 -12.04 41.58
C LYS A 309 12.14 -12.35 41.40
N GLY A 310 12.91 -12.12 42.45
CA GLY A 310 14.36 -12.06 42.41
C GLY A 310 15.11 -13.38 42.57
N ALA A 311 16.43 -13.26 42.54
CA ALA A 311 17.38 -14.07 43.29
C ALA A 311 18.76 -13.37 43.31
N ASN A 312 19.09 -12.83 44.48
CA ASN A 312 20.39 -12.78 45.15
C ASN A 312 21.72 -12.57 44.39
N ALA A 313 22.33 -11.43 44.74
CA ALA A 313 23.51 -11.32 45.62
C ALA A 313 24.86 -10.91 45.01
N ASN A 314 25.41 -9.90 45.71
CA ASN A 314 26.80 -9.50 45.88
C ASN A 314 27.53 -8.71 44.79
N GLY A 315 27.93 -7.49 45.18
CA GLY A 315 29.25 -6.97 44.84
C GLY A 315 29.32 -5.47 44.56
N GLY A 316 29.63 -4.68 45.59
CA GLY A 316 30.60 -3.58 45.57
C GLY A 316 30.52 -2.52 44.47
N GLY A 317 30.16 -1.30 44.88
CA GLY A 317 30.10 -0.13 44.02
C GLY A 317 31.40 0.23 43.28
N SER A 318 31.21 0.89 42.14
CA SER A 318 32.17 1.80 41.56
C SER A 318 31.42 2.80 40.69
N SER A 319 31.68 4.07 40.98
CA SER A 319 31.33 5.24 40.18
C SER A 319 32.11 5.18 38.87
N CYS A 320 31.42 5.06 37.74
CA CYS A 320 31.95 5.45 36.44
C CYS A 320 30.88 6.24 35.66
N SER A 321 31.17 7.53 35.55
CA SER A 321 30.59 8.46 34.59
C SER A 321 31.09 8.05 33.21
N ASP A 322 30.28 7.33 32.44
CA ASP A 322 30.52 7.12 31.00
C ASP A 322 29.62 8.03 30.19
N GLY A 323 30.29 8.99 29.53
CA GLY A 323 29.73 9.80 28.47
C GLY A 323 29.45 8.93 27.25
N TYR A 324 28.17 8.88 26.85
CA TYR A 324 27.80 8.36 25.55
C TYR A 324 27.84 9.50 24.53
N HIS A 325 28.96 9.54 23.81
CA HIS A 325 29.00 10.01 22.44
C HIS A 325 27.99 9.18 21.63
N SER A 326 26.89 9.79 21.18
CA SER A 326 26.08 9.23 20.10
C SER A 326 26.75 9.61 18.79
N ASP A 327 27.52 8.68 18.23
CA ASP A 327 28.05 8.79 16.87
C ASP A 327 26.90 8.80 15.87
N ASP A 328 26.81 9.93 15.17
CA ASP A 328 25.91 10.22 14.06
C ASP A 328 26.45 9.60 12.75
N SER A 329 26.68 8.28 12.75
CA SER A 329 27.28 7.53 11.63
C SER A 329 26.30 7.15 10.51
N ALA A 330 25.02 7.52 10.63
CA ALA A 330 24.01 7.23 9.60
C ALA A 330 24.08 8.17 8.37
N SER A 331 24.93 9.21 8.41
CA SER A 331 24.99 10.24 7.37
C SER A 331 26.01 9.98 6.25
N GLU A 332 27.06 9.19 6.50
CA GLU A 332 28.14 8.94 5.51
C GLU A 332 27.79 7.84 4.50
N ASP A 333 27.31 6.67 4.97
CA ASP A 333 26.96 5.52 4.10
C ASP A 333 25.85 5.83 3.08
N GLY A 334 24.89 6.68 3.46
CA GLY A 334 23.81 7.09 2.56
C GLY A 334 24.30 7.98 1.41
N SER A 335 25.31 8.81 1.67
CA SER A 335 25.93 9.68 0.67
C SER A 335 26.79 8.89 -0.31
N GLU A 336 27.54 7.90 0.16
CA GLU A 336 28.38 7.04 -0.68
C GLU A 336 27.55 6.25 -1.70
N MET A 337 26.49 5.57 -1.27
CA MET A 337 25.62 4.78 -2.16
C MET A 337 24.99 5.66 -3.26
N VAL A 338 24.50 6.86 -2.90
CA VAL A 338 23.93 7.80 -3.86
C VAL A 338 25.00 8.31 -4.85
N SER A 339 26.24 8.47 -4.39
CA SER A 339 27.39 8.81 -5.24
C SER A 339 27.70 7.70 -6.25
N GLU A 340 27.73 6.43 -5.82
CA GLU A 340 27.93 5.30 -6.73
C GLU A 340 26.80 5.16 -7.76
N TYR A 341 25.54 5.41 -7.38
CA TYR A 341 24.41 5.46 -8.31
C TYR A 341 24.56 6.57 -9.34
N ARG A 342 25.05 7.73 -8.92
CA ARG A 342 25.36 8.85 -9.79
C ARG A 342 26.50 8.49 -10.75
N ASN A 343 27.57 7.88 -10.27
CA ASN A 343 28.71 7.48 -11.10
C ASN A 343 28.30 6.44 -12.15
N LEU A 344 27.44 5.49 -11.78
CA LEU A 344 26.88 4.52 -12.73
C LEU A 344 26.13 5.21 -13.88
N TYR A 345 25.44 6.34 -13.61
CA TYR A 345 24.75 7.14 -14.61
C TYR A 345 25.68 8.05 -15.45
N ILE A 346 26.66 8.69 -14.81
CA ILE A 346 27.51 9.70 -15.47
C ILE A 346 28.64 9.04 -16.25
N GLU A 347 29.34 8.08 -15.64
CA GLU A 347 30.56 7.49 -16.18
C GLU A 347 30.25 6.16 -16.87
N ASN A 348 29.88 5.12 -16.12
CA ASN A 348 29.72 3.77 -16.67
C ASN A 348 28.71 3.71 -17.83
N ARG A 349 27.59 4.44 -17.70
CA ARG A 349 26.58 4.52 -18.76
C ARG A 349 27.11 5.26 -19.99
N ALA A 350 27.90 6.32 -19.83
CA ALA A 350 28.48 7.05 -20.95
C ALA A 350 29.50 6.19 -21.70
N ASP A 351 30.42 5.54 -20.99
CA ASP A 351 31.40 4.61 -21.57
C ASP A 351 30.72 3.45 -22.33
N THR A 352 29.62 2.93 -21.77
CA THR A 352 28.86 1.86 -22.42
C THR A 352 28.10 2.38 -23.64
N LEU A 353 27.57 3.61 -23.60
CA LEU A 353 26.93 4.22 -24.77
C LEU A 353 27.94 4.41 -25.91
N GLU A 354 29.16 4.86 -25.61
CA GLU A 354 30.23 5.00 -26.61
C GLU A 354 30.58 3.62 -27.23
N ALA A 355 30.67 2.57 -26.42
CA ALA A 355 30.87 1.22 -26.92
C ALA A 355 29.70 0.76 -27.82
N LEU A 356 28.45 1.04 -27.44
CA LEU A 356 27.28 0.74 -28.26
C LEU A 356 27.20 1.59 -29.54
N ASP A 357 27.74 2.80 -29.53
CA ASP A 357 27.88 3.67 -30.71
C ASP A 357 28.86 3.10 -31.74
N SER A 358 29.90 2.41 -31.28
CA SER A 358 30.87 1.74 -32.16
C SER A 358 30.29 0.54 -32.91
N LEU A 359 29.19 -0.05 -32.42
CA LEU A 359 28.57 -1.24 -33.03
C LEU A 359 27.81 -0.88 -34.32
N PRO A 360 28.18 -1.46 -35.49
CA PRO A 360 27.58 -1.11 -36.78
C PRO A 360 26.06 -1.25 -36.83
N GLN A 361 25.53 -2.32 -36.22
CA GLN A 361 24.08 -2.61 -36.21
C GLN A 361 23.28 -1.59 -35.39
N LEU A 362 23.92 -0.85 -34.48
CA LEU A 362 23.25 0.10 -33.59
C LEU A 362 23.52 1.57 -33.95
N LYS A 363 24.33 1.87 -34.98
CA LYS A 363 24.74 3.25 -35.32
C LYS A 363 23.58 4.25 -35.38
N GLN A 364 22.46 3.88 -35.99
CA GLN A 364 21.30 4.76 -36.16
C GLN A 364 20.25 4.64 -35.04
N ALA A 365 20.41 3.70 -34.10
CA ALA A 365 19.41 3.38 -33.09
C ALA A 365 19.68 4.07 -31.74
N GLN A 366 19.87 5.40 -31.74
CA GLN A 366 20.27 6.16 -30.54
C GLN A 366 19.29 6.03 -29.37
N SER A 367 17.99 6.08 -29.64
CA SER A 367 16.96 5.89 -28.60
C SER A 367 16.95 4.47 -28.02
N LEU A 368 17.37 3.47 -28.79
CA LEU A 368 17.40 2.08 -28.34
C LEU A 368 18.54 1.84 -27.35
N LYS A 369 19.72 2.40 -27.61
CA LYS A 369 20.89 2.30 -26.71
C LYS A 369 20.57 2.79 -25.31
N GLY A 370 19.95 3.97 -25.21
CA GLY A 370 19.49 4.52 -23.94
C GLY A 370 18.48 3.61 -23.23
N LYS A 371 17.54 3.02 -23.97
CA LYS A 371 16.55 2.07 -23.44
C LYS A 371 17.19 0.78 -22.94
N ILE A 372 18.20 0.24 -23.63
CA ILE A 372 18.95 -0.95 -23.19
C ILE A 372 19.53 -0.72 -21.80
N LEU A 373 20.29 0.36 -21.63
CA LEU A 373 20.96 0.66 -20.36
C LEU A 373 19.95 0.97 -19.24
N PHE A 374 18.87 1.67 -19.57
CA PHE A 374 17.76 1.90 -18.63
C PHE A 374 17.10 0.58 -18.19
N SER A 375 16.81 -0.32 -19.14
CA SER A 375 16.24 -1.63 -18.83
C SER A 375 17.18 -2.46 -17.95
N MET A 376 18.50 -2.43 -18.21
CA MET A 376 19.47 -3.17 -17.40
C MET A 376 19.46 -2.76 -15.93
N ILE A 377 19.47 -1.46 -15.61
CA ILE A 377 19.43 -1.02 -14.20
C ILE A 377 18.08 -1.38 -13.53
N VAL A 378 16.96 -1.23 -14.23
CA VAL A 378 15.63 -1.60 -13.71
C VAL A 378 15.52 -3.10 -13.45
N LEU A 379 15.99 -3.93 -14.40
CA LEU A 379 15.99 -5.38 -14.27
C LEU A 379 16.90 -5.85 -13.13
N SER A 380 18.07 -5.24 -12.98
CA SER A 380 19.00 -5.53 -11.87
C SER A 380 18.34 -5.30 -10.51
N PHE A 381 17.70 -4.16 -10.28
CA PHE A 381 16.96 -3.91 -9.04
C PHE A 381 15.83 -4.92 -8.80
N ARG A 382 15.04 -5.20 -9.84
CA ARG A 382 13.93 -6.15 -9.74
C ARG A 382 14.40 -7.56 -9.37
N LEU A 383 15.43 -8.06 -10.04
CA LEU A 383 15.95 -9.41 -9.80
C LEU A 383 16.71 -9.51 -8.47
N CYS A 384 17.50 -8.51 -8.10
CA CYS A 384 18.15 -8.46 -6.79
C CYS A 384 17.13 -8.41 -5.64
N HIS A 385 16.06 -7.63 -5.77
CA HIS A 385 14.97 -7.60 -4.79
C HIS A 385 14.30 -8.97 -4.67
N GLY A 386 13.93 -9.57 -5.81
CA GLY A 386 13.34 -10.91 -5.84
C GLY A 386 14.25 -11.97 -5.22
N MET A 387 15.56 -11.88 -5.43
CA MET A 387 16.55 -12.79 -4.85
C MET A 387 16.67 -12.63 -3.33
N ARG A 388 16.69 -11.40 -2.80
CA ARG A 388 16.70 -11.14 -1.36
C ARG A 388 15.50 -11.80 -0.68
N GLU A 389 14.29 -11.55 -1.19
CA GLU A 389 13.08 -12.13 -0.61
C GLU A 389 13.04 -13.66 -0.79
N ARG A 390 13.55 -14.19 -1.92
CA ARG A 390 13.69 -15.64 -2.11
C ARG A 390 14.61 -16.28 -1.07
N LYS A 391 15.75 -15.65 -0.74
CA LYS A 391 16.69 -16.16 0.26
C LYS A 391 16.08 -16.19 1.66
N VAL A 392 15.33 -15.16 2.02
CA VAL A 392 14.54 -15.15 3.28
C VAL A 392 13.55 -16.33 3.29
N LEU A 393 12.82 -16.53 2.20
CA LEU A 393 11.84 -17.61 2.08
C LEU A 393 12.49 -19.01 2.10
N GLU A 394 13.67 -19.19 1.47
CA GLU A 394 14.45 -20.43 1.47
C GLU A 394 14.90 -20.82 2.88
N VAL A 395 15.34 -19.85 3.69
CA VAL A 395 15.70 -20.10 5.10
C VAL A 395 14.47 -20.49 5.90
N ARG A 396 13.34 -19.78 5.73
CA ARG A 396 12.07 -20.15 6.37
C ARG A 396 11.67 -21.60 6.05
N ARG A 397 11.73 -21.98 4.77
CA ARG A 397 11.42 -23.36 4.32
C ARG A 397 12.36 -24.39 4.93
N THR A 398 13.65 -24.13 4.91
CA THR A 398 14.68 -25.04 5.46
C THR A 398 14.47 -25.27 6.95
N LEU A 399 14.04 -24.25 7.69
CA LEU A 399 13.74 -24.34 9.12
C LEU A 399 12.29 -24.73 9.42
N ASN A 400 11.51 -25.17 8.42
CA ASN A 400 10.10 -25.54 8.53
C ASN A 400 9.22 -24.47 9.21
N CYS A 401 9.57 -23.20 9.04
CA CYS A 401 8.73 -22.09 9.46
C CYS A 401 7.52 -22.00 8.52
N ALA A 402 6.32 -21.81 9.09
CA ALA A 402 5.14 -21.56 8.28
C ALA A 402 5.34 -20.29 7.43
N LEU A 403 5.09 -20.38 6.12
CA LEU A 403 5.40 -19.32 5.16
C LEU A 403 4.65 -18.02 5.45
N ASP A 404 3.43 -18.14 5.98
CA ASP A 404 2.56 -17.02 6.36
C ASP A 404 2.69 -16.63 7.85
N SER A 405 3.68 -17.20 8.55
CA SER A 405 3.91 -16.89 9.96
C SER A 405 4.32 -15.42 10.12
N SER A 406 3.54 -14.70 10.91
CA SER A 406 3.83 -13.35 11.38
C SER A 406 4.26 -13.33 12.85
N CYS A 407 4.68 -14.47 13.41
CA CYS A 407 5.13 -14.52 14.79
C CYS A 407 6.50 -13.83 14.96
N GLU A 408 6.74 -13.26 16.14
CA GLU A 408 7.95 -12.46 16.40
C GLU A 408 9.24 -13.26 16.19
N THR A 409 9.23 -14.57 16.46
CA THR A 409 10.37 -15.46 16.21
C THR A 409 10.69 -15.57 14.72
N THR A 410 9.68 -15.70 13.84
CA THR A 410 9.90 -15.74 12.39
C THR A 410 10.36 -14.36 11.87
N LEU A 411 9.82 -13.27 12.41
CA LEU A 411 10.25 -11.91 12.05
C LEU A 411 11.68 -11.61 12.53
N ALA A 412 12.09 -12.12 13.69
CA ALA A 412 13.47 -12.05 14.16
C ALA A 412 14.41 -12.84 13.25
N LEU A 413 14.01 -14.04 12.83
CA LEU A 413 14.77 -14.83 11.85
C LEU A 413 14.95 -14.08 10.52
N ASP A 414 13.89 -13.51 9.95
CA ASP A 414 13.97 -12.73 8.71
C ASP A 414 14.92 -11.54 8.83
N ARG A 415 14.90 -10.84 9.97
CA ARG A 415 15.84 -9.74 10.26
C ARG A 415 17.28 -10.25 10.29
N SER A 416 17.54 -11.39 10.93
CA SER A 416 18.87 -12.00 10.96
C SER A 416 19.35 -12.43 9.58
N VAL A 417 18.48 -13.01 8.74
CA VAL A 417 18.83 -13.35 7.35
C VAL A 417 19.18 -12.09 6.56
N ARG A 418 18.34 -11.06 6.63
CA ARG A 418 18.59 -9.78 5.94
C ARG A 418 19.87 -9.09 6.43
N GLN A 419 20.17 -9.19 7.73
CA GLN A 419 21.42 -8.69 8.31
C GLN A 419 22.63 -9.46 7.76
N HIS A 420 22.55 -10.79 7.65
CA HIS A 420 23.61 -11.57 7.03
C HIS A 420 23.82 -11.21 5.55
N LEU A 421 22.74 -10.98 4.79
CA LEU A 421 22.83 -10.52 3.40
C LEU A 421 23.45 -9.12 3.30
N HIS A 422 23.20 -8.24 4.27
CA HIS A 422 23.85 -6.93 4.38
C HIS A 422 25.35 -7.05 4.63
N GLU A 423 25.77 -7.92 5.55
CA GLU A 423 27.19 -8.14 5.88
C GLU A 423 27.98 -8.81 4.75
N THR A 424 27.29 -9.54 3.88
CA THR A 424 27.91 -10.29 2.76
C THR A 424 27.73 -9.63 1.40
N VAL A 425 27.29 -8.36 1.33
CA VAL A 425 27.03 -7.68 0.04
C VAL A 425 28.21 -7.68 -0.93
N ASN A 426 29.44 -7.67 -0.44
CA ASN A 426 30.66 -7.63 -1.28
C ASN A 426 31.13 -9.02 -1.72
N SER A 427 30.75 -10.08 -1.01
CA SER A 427 31.19 -11.46 -1.27
C SER A 427 30.09 -12.36 -1.84
N PHE A 428 28.83 -11.91 -1.82
CA PHE A 428 27.69 -12.69 -2.31
C PHE A 428 27.82 -12.98 -3.83
N PRO A 429 27.62 -14.22 -4.28
CA PRO A 429 27.75 -14.58 -5.69
C PRO A 429 26.56 -14.08 -6.51
N LEU A 430 26.82 -13.14 -7.43
CA LEU A 430 25.79 -12.48 -8.24
C LEU A 430 25.71 -12.95 -9.70
N GLY A 431 26.57 -13.88 -10.11
CA GLY A 431 26.73 -14.26 -11.53
C GLY A 431 25.45 -14.82 -12.19
N GLU A 432 24.56 -15.48 -11.43
CA GLU A 432 23.27 -15.95 -11.97
C GLU A 432 22.31 -14.79 -12.28
N ILE A 433 22.31 -13.75 -11.44
CA ILE A 433 21.49 -12.55 -11.66
C ILE A 433 22.05 -11.75 -12.82
N GLU A 434 23.36 -11.57 -12.90
CA GLU A 434 24.04 -10.91 -14.03
C GLU A 434 23.65 -11.58 -15.36
N ARG A 435 23.76 -12.91 -15.44
CA ARG A 435 23.32 -13.68 -16.62
C ARG A 435 21.83 -13.53 -16.90
N SER A 436 20.99 -13.53 -15.87
CA SER A 436 19.54 -13.40 -16.03
C SER A 436 19.12 -12.02 -16.56
N VAL A 437 19.74 -10.94 -16.06
CA VAL A 437 19.52 -9.58 -16.59
C VAL A 437 19.92 -9.53 -18.07
N PHE A 438 21.12 -10.01 -18.37
CA PHE A 438 21.66 -9.99 -19.73
C PHE A 438 20.78 -10.79 -20.71
N ASN A 439 20.40 -12.01 -20.33
CA ASN A 439 19.55 -12.88 -21.15
C ASN A 439 18.14 -12.30 -21.38
N GLN A 440 17.55 -11.61 -20.39
CA GLN A 440 16.25 -10.95 -20.58
C GLN A 440 16.31 -9.79 -21.59
N VAL A 441 17.42 -9.04 -21.60
CA VAL A 441 17.63 -7.99 -22.60
C VAL A 441 17.85 -8.59 -23.99
N LEU A 442 18.72 -9.62 -24.10
CA LEU A 442 19.00 -10.27 -25.38
C LEU A 442 17.78 -10.98 -25.97
N SER A 443 16.96 -11.65 -25.15
CA SER A 443 15.75 -12.31 -25.65
C SER A 443 14.74 -11.31 -26.21
N THR A 444 14.68 -10.11 -25.62
CA THR A 444 13.85 -9.01 -26.11
C THR A 444 14.41 -8.40 -27.39
N LEU A 445 15.74 -8.37 -27.54
CA LEU A 445 16.47 -7.76 -28.65
C LEU A 445 17.20 -8.79 -29.52
N HIS A 446 16.51 -9.89 -29.84
CA HIS A 446 17.08 -11.02 -30.60
C HIS A 446 17.62 -10.63 -32.00
N GLU A 447 17.16 -9.50 -32.54
CA GLU A 447 17.64 -8.93 -33.81
C GLU A 447 19.06 -8.33 -33.74
N TYR A 448 19.62 -8.17 -32.53
CA TYR A 448 20.92 -7.53 -32.28
C TYR A 448 21.91 -8.48 -31.57
N PRO A 449 22.37 -9.56 -32.23
CA PRO A 449 23.32 -10.50 -31.63
C PRO A 449 24.67 -9.86 -31.28
N CYS A 450 24.99 -8.70 -31.87
CA CYS A 450 26.20 -7.95 -31.54
C CYS A 450 26.29 -7.53 -30.07
N LEU A 451 25.15 -7.45 -29.36
CA LEU A 451 25.10 -7.12 -27.94
C LEU A 451 25.79 -8.16 -27.07
N GLU A 452 25.72 -9.44 -27.44
CA GLU A 452 26.37 -10.54 -26.71
C GLU A 452 27.90 -10.43 -26.75
N SER A 453 28.43 -9.88 -27.84
CA SER A 453 29.87 -9.69 -28.06
C SER A 453 30.40 -8.33 -27.58
N CYS A 454 29.65 -7.61 -26.72
CA CYS A 454 30.04 -6.28 -26.23
C CYS A 454 30.53 -6.32 -24.77
N PRO A 455 31.84 -6.37 -24.49
CA PRO A 455 32.36 -6.45 -23.13
C PRO A 455 31.96 -5.28 -22.21
N PRO A 456 31.96 -4.01 -22.67
CA PRO A 456 31.48 -2.89 -21.84
C PRO A 456 30.04 -3.06 -21.38
N LEU A 457 29.18 -3.64 -22.22
CA LEU A 457 27.78 -3.93 -21.86
C LEU A 457 27.69 -5.01 -20.76
N THR A 458 28.51 -6.06 -20.84
CA THR A 458 28.61 -7.09 -19.80
C THR A 458 29.11 -6.51 -18.48
N HIS A 459 30.14 -5.66 -18.51
CA HIS A 459 30.63 -4.95 -17.33
C HIS A 459 29.56 -4.02 -16.74
N PHE A 460 28.81 -3.33 -17.58
CA PHE A 460 27.71 -2.46 -17.15
C PHE A 460 26.62 -3.24 -16.41
N VAL A 461 26.21 -4.42 -16.92
CA VAL A 461 25.27 -5.29 -16.20
C VAL A 461 25.83 -5.71 -14.84
N SER A 462 27.09 -6.13 -14.78
CA SER A 462 27.72 -6.50 -13.51
C SER A 462 27.72 -5.34 -12.51
N ALA A 463 28.08 -4.13 -12.96
CA ALA A 463 28.04 -2.93 -12.14
C ALA A 463 26.62 -2.62 -11.63
N CYS A 464 25.61 -2.70 -12.52
CA CYS A 464 24.20 -2.50 -12.14
C CYS A 464 23.73 -3.51 -11.09
N VAL A 465 24.04 -4.80 -11.28
CA VAL A 465 23.60 -5.88 -10.37
C VAL A 465 24.28 -5.76 -9.01
N ARG A 466 25.59 -5.52 -8.98
CA ARG A 466 26.36 -5.35 -7.74
C ARG A 466 25.88 -4.15 -6.95
N LEU A 467 25.67 -3.01 -7.62
CA LEU A 467 25.16 -1.81 -6.97
C LEU A 467 23.74 -2.03 -6.43
N ALA A 468 22.84 -2.61 -7.25
CA ALA A 468 21.49 -2.92 -6.81
C ALA A 468 21.47 -3.86 -5.60
N TRP A 469 22.32 -4.88 -5.57
CA TRP A 469 22.44 -5.81 -4.44
C TRP A 469 22.91 -5.10 -3.16
N ARG A 470 23.94 -4.24 -3.25
CA ARG A 470 24.42 -3.43 -2.12
C ARG A 470 23.33 -2.52 -1.58
N MET A 471 22.60 -1.86 -2.47
CA MET A 471 21.55 -0.89 -2.14
C MET A 471 20.29 -1.51 -1.50
N ILE A 472 19.84 -2.65 -2.01
CA ILE A 472 18.62 -3.32 -1.51
C ILE A 472 18.86 -3.97 -0.15
N ASN A 473 20.10 -4.38 0.15
CA ASN A 473 20.47 -4.98 1.42
C ASN A 473 20.92 -3.97 2.48
N GLN A 474 20.81 -2.66 2.23
CA GLN A 474 21.02 -1.66 3.29
C GLN A 474 19.99 -1.81 4.42
N LYS A 475 20.35 -1.34 5.63
CA LYS A 475 19.43 -1.30 6.79
C LYS A 475 18.11 -0.61 6.45
N ALA A 476 18.19 0.49 5.70
CA ALA A 476 17.08 1.11 5.00
C ALA A 476 17.23 0.86 3.49
N PRO A 477 16.49 -0.11 2.91
CA PRO A 477 16.64 -0.49 1.51
C PRO A 477 16.34 0.66 0.54
N TYR A 478 17.17 0.80 -0.48
CA TYR A 478 16.85 1.66 -1.62
C TYR A 478 16.02 0.88 -2.65
N TYR A 479 15.18 1.60 -3.38
CA TYR A 479 14.39 1.06 -4.48
C TYR A 479 14.25 2.10 -5.60
N LEU A 480 13.93 1.65 -6.81
CA LEU A 480 13.65 2.56 -7.92
C LEU A 480 12.19 3.01 -7.88
N ASP A 481 11.94 4.28 -8.19
CA ASP A 481 10.57 4.73 -8.46
C ASP A 481 10.02 3.94 -9.68
N THR A 482 8.80 3.44 -9.56
CA THR A 482 8.15 2.62 -10.59
C THR A 482 7.18 3.43 -11.46
N ASP A 483 6.97 4.70 -11.13
CA ASP A 483 6.13 5.63 -11.89
C ASP A 483 6.89 6.19 -13.11
N PHE A 484 6.96 5.42 -14.19
CA PHE A 484 7.52 5.84 -15.48
C PHE A 484 6.49 6.46 -16.43
N ASN A 485 5.40 7.01 -15.89
CA ASN A 485 4.35 7.61 -16.71
C ASN A 485 4.85 8.87 -17.42
N LEU A 486 4.66 8.92 -18.74
CA LEU A 486 4.93 10.12 -19.54
C LEU A 486 3.90 11.19 -19.18
N GLY A 487 4.37 12.26 -18.55
CA GLY A 487 3.54 13.34 -18.03
C GLY A 487 4.37 14.60 -17.84
N PHE A 488 3.95 15.48 -16.94
CA PHE A 488 4.69 16.71 -16.66
C PHE A 488 5.87 16.47 -15.72
N LEU A 489 6.94 17.23 -15.92
CA LEU A 489 8.12 17.27 -15.07
C LEU A 489 7.71 17.65 -13.64
N ARG A 490 8.11 16.83 -12.66
CA ARG A 490 7.90 17.05 -11.24
C ARG A 490 9.25 17.42 -10.62
N PRO A 491 9.50 18.69 -10.25
CA PRO A 491 10.83 19.14 -9.80
C PRO A 491 11.37 18.40 -8.58
N GLU A 492 10.48 17.83 -7.77
CA GLU A 492 10.82 17.03 -6.58
C GLU A 492 11.42 15.66 -6.93
N LYS A 493 11.05 15.08 -8.08
CA LYS A 493 11.43 13.73 -8.50
C LYS A 493 12.25 13.67 -9.78
N HIS A 494 12.21 14.70 -10.61
CA HIS A 494 12.79 14.71 -11.95
C HIS A 494 13.83 15.80 -12.11
N GLU A 495 14.92 15.45 -12.81
CA GLU A 495 15.96 16.34 -13.28
C GLU A 495 15.99 16.30 -14.81
N ARG A 496 16.10 17.47 -15.43
CA ARG A 496 16.07 17.58 -16.89
C ARG A 496 17.45 17.26 -17.46
N HIS A 497 17.51 16.37 -18.44
CA HIS A 497 18.75 16.09 -19.17
C HIS A 497 19.27 17.37 -19.86
N PRO A 498 20.59 17.66 -19.87
CA PRO A 498 21.13 18.94 -20.36
C PRO A 498 20.74 19.30 -21.81
N GLN A 499 20.52 18.31 -22.66
CA GLN A 499 20.16 18.49 -24.07
C GLN A 499 18.65 18.61 -24.32
N SER A 500 17.81 18.60 -23.27
CA SER A 500 16.35 18.65 -23.43
C SER A 500 15.82 20.06 -23.67
N ASP A 501 14.62 20.17 -24.23
CA ASP A 501 13.98 21.47 -24.41
C ASP A 501 13.64 22.08 -23.04
N ARG A 502 14.18 23.28 -22.78
CA ARG A 502 13.94 24.03 -21.54
C ARG A 502 12.57 24.72 -21.50
N ARG A 503 11.85 24.78 -22.63
CA ARG A 503 10.55 25.44 -22.76
C ARG A 503 9.36 24.50 -22.56
N SER A 504 9.58 23.19 -22.63
CA SER A 504 8.55 22.15 -22.48
C SER A 504 8.74 21.42 -21.16
N ASP A 505 7.68 21.27 -20.36
CA ASP A 505 7.69 20.41 -19.17
C ASP A 505 7.14 19.02 -19.44
N LEU A 506 6.81 18.69 -20.69
CA LEU A 506 6.30 17.37 -21.04
C LEU A 506 7.45 16.36 -21.17
N ILE A 507 7.42 15.30 -20.38
CA ILE A 507 8.41 14.22 -20.42
C ILE A 507 8.18 13.37 -21.67
N LYS A 508 9.20 13.30 -22.52
CA LYS A 508 9.25 12.45 -23.71
C LYS A 508 9.85 11.08 -23.42
N ALA A 509 10.83 11.01 -22.52
CA ALA A 509 11.48 9.76 -22.15
C ALA A 509 12.17 9.85 -20.78
N PHE A 510 12.22 8.71 -20.08
CA PHE A 510 13.10 8.52 -18.92
C PHE A 510 14.45 7.98 -19.40
N LEU A 511 15.53 8.66 -19.00
CA LEU A 511 16.90 8.26 -19.32
C LEU A 511 17.57 7.54 -18.13
N TRP A 512 17.12 7.85 -16.91
CA TRP A 512 17.59 7.22 -15.69
C TRP A 512 16.49 7.21 -14.61
N PRO A 513 16.31 6.11 -13.86
CA PRO A 513 15.25 6.04 -12.86
C PRO A 513 15.60 6.82 -11.58
N ALA A 514 14.57 7.32 -10.89
CA ALA A 514 14.73 7.94 -9.58
C ALA A 514 15.08 6.87 -8.53
N LEU A 515 16.01 7.20 -7.64
CA LEU A 515 16.36 6.37 -6.48
C LEU A 515 15.60 6.86 -5.26
N MET A 516 14.89 5.95 -4.60
CA MET A 516 14.03 6.22 -3.46
C MET A 516 14.54 5.48 -2.22
N GLN A 517 14.39 6.10 -1.06
CA GLN A 517 14.63 5.48 0.24
C GLN A 517 13.64 6.07 1.24
N ASN A 518 12.94 5.24 2.02
CA ASN A 518 11.95 5.71 3.00
C ASN A 518 10.93 6.73 2.42
N ASN A 519 10.47 6.51 1.19
CA ASN A 519 9.58 7.39 0.43
C ASN A 519 10.14 8.80 0.13
N ARG A 520 11.44 9.00 0.28
CA ARG A 520 12.15 10.22 -0.12
C ARG A 520 12.96 9.97 -1.39
N CYS A 521 13.00 10.96 -2.26
CA CYS A 521 13.81 10.93 -3.47
C CYS A 521 15.27 11.24 -3.13
N MET A 522 16.14 10.25 -3.23
CA MET A 522 17.57 10.36 -2.94
C MET A 522 18.37 10.75 -4.20
N PHE A 523 17.92 10.29 -5.37
CA PHE A 523 18.43 10.70 -6.67
C PHE A 523 17.25 10.92 -7.63
N LYS A 524 17.18 12.09 -8.27
CA LYS A 524 16.07 12.42 -9.18
C LYS A 524 16.18 11.62 -10.48
N ALA A 525 15.05 11.20 -11.03
CA ALA A 525 15.01 10.58 -12.35
C ALA A 525 15.51 11.57 -13.40
N VAL A 526 16.35 11.13 -14.33
CA VAL A 526 16.80 11.99 -15.42
C VAL A 526 15.87 11.81 -16.61
N VAL A 527 15.26 12.91 -17.06
CA VAL A 527 14.22 12.90 -18.09
C VAL A 527 14.57 13.79 -19.27
N ALA A 528 14.14 13.37 -20.46
CA ALA A 528 14.14 14.18 -21.67
C ALA A 528 12.76 14.82 -21.89
N THR A 529 12.73 16.10 -22.23
CA THR A 529 11.51 16.94 -22.36
C THR A 529 11.35 17.63 -23.70
#